data_AF-A0AAW8BKD8-F1
#
_entry.id   AF-A0AAW8BKD8-F1
#
_cell.length_a   1.000
_cell.length_b   1.000
_cell.length_c   1.000
_cell.angle_alpha   90.00
_cell.angle_beta   90.00
_cell.angle_gamma   90.00
#
_symmetry.space_group_name_H-M   'P 1'
#
loop_
_entity.id
_entity.type
_entity.pdbx_description
1 polymer ?
#
loop_
_entity_poly.entity_id
_entity_poly.type
_entity_poly.pdbx_seq_one_letter_code
_entity_poly.pdbx_strand_id
1 'polypeptide(L)'
;MAVTLCVPPRPGELCQPVRFLLRRDSVVLELTARHRITGVEWDEREHAVAMVVEITDPQTARPVDVRIDVVAAAAPTDTRARLIGRIFRAGIECDVVGTYLGVVADEN
;
A
#
# COMPACT_ATOMS: atom_id res chain seq x y z
N MET A 1 -4.98 -1.61 11.04
CA MET A 1 -5.41 -0.20 10.94
C MET A 1 -5.46 0.14 9.46
N ALA A 2 -6.46 0.90 9.01
CA ALA A 2 -6.52 1.28 7.60
C ALA A 2 -5.57 2.45 7.30
N VAL A 3 -4.82 2.36 6.20
CA VAL A 3 -3.78 3.33 5.82
C VAL A 3 -4.05 3.83 4.39
N THR A 4 -3.78 5.10 4.14
CA THR A 4 -3.81 5.68 2.81
C THR A 4 -2.45 6.32 2.51
N LEU A 5 -1.96 6.17 1.28
CA LEU A 5 -0.65 6.69 0.87
C LEU A 5 -0.73 8.04 0.15
N CYS A 6 -1.87 8.36 -0.47
CA CYS A 6 -2.10 9.61 -1.19
C CYS A 6 -3.25 10.42 -0.55
N VAL A 7 -4.51 10.18 -0.94
CA VAL A 7 -5.68 10.92 -0.41
C VAL A 7 -6.74 9.94 0.11
N PRO A 8 -7.39 10.17 1.26
CA PRO A 8 -8.47 9.30 1.72
C PRO A 8 -9.69 9.35 0.77
N PRO A 9 -10.46 8.24 0.62
CA PRO A 9 -11.73 8.25 -0.11
C PRO A 9 -12.74 9.23 0.50
N ARG A 10 -13.56 9.86 -0.35
CA ARG A 10 -14.63 10.77 0.09
C ARG A 10 -15.77 9.97 0.74
N PRO A 11 -16.53 10.56 1.67
CA PRO A 11 -17.76 9.94 2.17
C PRO A 11 -18.72 9.60 1.03
N GLY A 12 -19.19 8.35 0.99
CA GLY A 12 -20.11 7.86 -0.05
C GLY A 12 -19.46 7.51 -1.40
N GLU A 13 -18.14 7.63 -1.54
CA GLU A 13 -17.42 7.17 -2.74
C GLU A 13 -17.42 5.64 -2.81
N LEU A 14 -17.52 5.10 -4.03
CA LEU A 14 -17.39 3.67 -4.26
C LEU A 14 -16.00 3.21 -3.82
N CYS A 15 -15.92 2.14 -3.04
CA CYS A 15 -14.67 1.55 -2.55
C CYS A 15 -14.72 0.03 -2.77
N GLN A 16 -14.09 -0.45 -3.84
CA GLN A 16 -14.05 -1.87 -4.17
C GLN A 16 -12.79 -2.52 -3.61
N PRO A 17 -12.89 -3.61 -2.83
CA PRO A 17 -11.73 -4.30 -2.29
C PRO A 17 -11.03 -5.10 -3.38
N VAL A 18 -9.74 -4.84 -3.57
CA VAL A 18 -8.84 -5.56 -4.48
C VAL A 18 -7.70 -6.17 -3.68
N ARG A 19 -7.46 -7.48 -3.87
CA ARG A 19 -6.35 -8.21 -3.25
C ARG A 19 -5.16 -8.24 -4.21
N PHE A 20 -4.05 -7.67 -3.78
CA PHE A 20 -2.77 -7.69 -4.48
C PHE A 20 -1.85 -8.73 -3.85
N LEU A 21 -1.16 -9.51 -4.68
CA LEU A 21 -0.12 -10.46 -4.25
C LEU A 21 1.26 -9.91 -4.65
N LEU A 22 2.01 -9.42 -3.67
CA LEU A 22 3.33 -8.83 -3.86
C LEU A 22 4.38 -9.92 -3.67
N ARG A 23 4.92 -10.41 -4.78
CA ARG A 23 5.90 -11.52 -4.82
C ARG A 23 7.36 -11.06 -4.74
N ARG A 24 7.61 -9.75 -4.71
CA ARG A 24 8.94 -9.16 -4.60
C ARG A 24 8.99 -8.26 -3.37
N ASP A 25 10.19 -8.10 -2.83
CA ASP A 25 10.41 -7.24 -1.67
C ASP A 25 10.26 -5.76 -2.00
N SER A 26 10.29 -5.38 -3.28
CA SER A 26 9.98 -4.04 -3.75
C SER A 26 9.19 -4.11 -5.05
N VAL A 27 8.05 -3.44 -5.09
CA VAL A 27 7.21 -3.33 -6.29
C VAL A 27 6.69 -1.90 -6.46
N VAL A 28 6.49 -1.48 -7.71
CA VAL A 28 5.71 -0.29 -8.02
C VAL A 28 4.36 -0.74 -8.57
N LEU A 29 3.29 -0.12 -8.07
CA LEU A 29 1.94 -0.38 -8.52
C LEU A 29 1.16 0.92 -8.65
N GLU A 30 0.25 0.95 -9.63
CA GLU A 30 -0.64 2.08 -9.85
C GLU A 30 -1.93 1.87 -9.04
N LEU A 31 -2.25 2.81 -8.16
CA LEU A 31 -3.51 2.87 -7.42
C LEU A 31 -4.30 4.10 -7.84
N THR A 32 -5.58 4.17 -7.49
CA THR A 32 -6.31 5.43 -7.50
C THR A 32 -5.78 6.37 -6.43
N ALA A 33 -5.70 7.67 -6.72
CA ALA A 33 -5.25 8.71 -5.78
C ALA A 33 -6.03 8.65 -4.47
N ARG A 34 -7.32 8.33 -4.56
CA ARG A 34 -8.17 8.02 -3.42
C ARG A 34 -8.23 6.51 -3.22
N HIS A 35 -7.64 6.02 -2.13
CA HIS A 35 -7.64 4.58 -1.81
C HIS A 35 -7.50 4.37 -0.31
N ARG A 36 -7.76 3.14 0.15
CA ARG A 36 -7.55 2.74 1.53
C ARG A 36 -7.03 1.31 1.61
N ILE A 37 -5.82 1.14 2.13
CA ILE A 37 -5.25 -0.17 2.42
C ILE A 37 -5.84 -0.65 3.75
N THR A 38 -6.57 -1.76 3.73
CA THR A 38 -7.34 -2.25 4.87
C THR A 38 -6.73 -3.50 5.50
N GLY A 39 -5.86 -4.21 4.79
CA GLY A 39 -5.19 -5.39 5.29
C GLY A 39 -3.84 -5.61 4.63
N VAL A 40 -2.91 -6.16 5.41
CA VAL A 40 -1.63 -6.68 4.93
C VAL A 40 -1.29 -7.92 5.73
N GLU A 41 -0.96 -9.00 5.05
CA GLU A 41 -0.61 -10.29 5.66
C GLU A 41 0.43 -11.02 4.81
N TRP A 42 1.18 -11.93 5.42
CA TRP A 42 1.96 -12.92 4.68
C TRP A 42 1.04 -14.08 4.30
N ASP A 43 0.91 -14.35 3.00
CA ASP A 43 0.16 -15.49 2.48
C ASP A 43 1.12 -16.67 2.30
N GLU A 44 1.06 -17.64 3.22
CA GLU A 44 1.90 -18.84 3.19
C GLU A 44 1.66 -19.71 1.96
N ARG A 45 0.45 -19.68 1.38
CA ARG A 45 0.12 -20.52 0.22
C ARG A 45 0.68 -19.92 -1.06
N GLU A 46 0.60 -18.61 -1.17
CA GLU A 46 1.08 -17.86 -2.34
C GLU A 46 2.56 -17.47 -2.23
N HIS A 47 3.17 -17.65 -1.04
CA HIS A 47 4.51 -17.17 -0.69
C HIS A 47 4.71 -15.69 -1.06
N ALA A 48 3.72 -14.86 -0.70
CA ALA A 48 3.65 -13.46 -1.10
C ALA A 48 3.04 -12.62 0.01
N VAL A 49 3.30 -11.31 -0.02
CA VAL A 49 2.52 -10.36 0.79
C VAL A 49 1.17 -10.17 0.13
N ALA A 50 0.10 -10.51 0.84
CA ALA A 50 -1.25 -10.20 0.42
C ALA A 50 -1.68 -8.85 1.02
N MET A 51 -1.97 -7.90 0.14
CA MET A 51 -2.42 -6.57 0.52
C MET A 51 -3.84 -6.36 0.00
N VAL A 52 -4.76 -5.96 0.87
CA VAL A 52 -6.14 -5.61 0.50
C VAL A 52 -6.27 -4.10 0.45
N VAL A 53 -6.67 -3.60 -0.71
CA VAL A 53 -6.85 -2.18 -0.97
C VAL A 53 -8.26 -1.93 -1.45
N GLU A 54 -8.98 -1.06 -0.76
CA GLU A 54 -10.20 -0.43 -1.25
C GLU A 54 -9.80 0.64 -2.27
N ILE A 55 -10.13 0.40 -3.54
CA ILE A 55 -9.86 1.30 -4.67
C ILE A 55 -11.15 2.05 -5.00
N THR A 56 -11.01 3.36 -5.24
CA THR A 56 -12.13 4.19 -5.70
C THR A 56 -12.41 3.99 -7.19
N ASP A 57 -13.48 4.57 -7.73
CA ASP A 57 -13.78 4.44 -9.16
C ASP A 57 -12.63 5.03 -10.02
N PRO A 58 -11.90 4.19 -10.79
CA PRO A 58 -10.78 4.65 -11.63
C PRO A 58 -11.19 5.65 -12.71
N GLN A 59 -12.48 5.72 -13.07
CA GLN A 59 -12.98 6.73 -14.02
C GLN A 59 -13.01 8.14 -13.42
N THR A 60 -13.05 8.26 -12.09
CA THR A 60 -13.22 9.54 -11.38
C THR A 60 -12.04 9.91 -10.48
N ALA A 61 -11.12 8.98 -10.26
CA ALA A 61 -9.92 9.16 -9.47
C ALA A 61 -8.67 9.07 -10.34
N ARG A 62 -7.77 10.05 -10.22
CA ARG A 62 -6.48 10.07 -10.92
C ARG A 62 -5.64 8.86 -10.51
N PRO A 63 -4.90 8.20 -11.41
CA PRO A 63 -3.92 7.18 -11.04
C PRO A 63 -2.71 7.79 -10.32
N VAL A 64 -2.13 7.02 -9.40
CA VAL A 64 -0.92 7.35 -8.65
C VAL A 64 0.01 6.14 -8.56
N ASP A 65 1.30 6.37 -8.81
CA ASP A 65 2.32 5.36 -8.59
C ASP A 65 2.69 5.29 -7.11
N VAL A 66 2.62 4.09 -6.54
CA VAL A 66 3.09 3.81 -5.19
C VAL A 66 4.12 2.69 -5.23
N ARG A 67 5.24 2.89 -4.54
CA ARG A 67 6.21 1.83 -4.26
C ARG A 67 5.82 1.16 -2.95
N ILE A 68 5.74 -0.16 -2.95
CA ILE A 68 5.58 -0.96 -1.75
C ILE A 68 6.87 -1.73 -1.53
N ASP A 69 7.42 -1.59 -0.33
CA ASP A 69 8.64 -2.27 0.09
C ASP A 69 8.35 -3.15 1.31
N VAL A 70 8.99 -4.33 1.35
CA VAL A 70 9.03 -5.23 2.50
C VAL A 70 10.43 -5.13 3.08
N VAL A 71 10.55 -4.54 4.26
CA VAL A 71 11.83 -4.28 4.90
C VAL A 71 11.91 -5.01 6.24
N ALA A 72 13.10 -5.43 6.64
CA ALA A 72 13.30 -5.94 8.00
C ALA A 72 12.99 -4.82 9.02
N ALA A 73 12.34 -5.15 10.14
CA ALA A 73 11.84 -4.15 11.10
C ALA A 73 12.92 -3.21 11.71
N ALA A 74 14.20 -3.57 11.61
CA ALA A 74 15.32 -2.75 12.09
C ALA A 74 16.00 -1.90 10.99
N ALA A 75 15.52 -1.98 9.75
CA ALA A 75 16.12 -1.26 8.63
C ALA A 75 15.71 0.23 8.66
N PRO A 76 16.60 1.17 8.28
CA PRO A 76 16.23 2.57 8.13
C PRO A 76 15.19 2.71 7.00
N THR A 77 14.02 3.24 7.35
CA THR A 77 12.96 3.51 6.38
C THR A 77 13.12 4.91 5.80
N ASP A 78 12.86 5.06 4.50
CA ASP A 78 12.72 6.36 3.84
C ASP A 78 11.73 7.24 4.62
N THR A 79 12.06 8.51 4.88
CA THR A 79 11.20 9.43 5.63
C THR A 79 9.87 9.71 4.93
N ARG A 80 9.78 9.45 3.61
CA ARG A 80 8.55 9.53 2.83
C ARG A 80 7.71 8.26 2.86
N ALA A 81 8.25 7.16 3.38
CA ALA A 81 7.53 5.90 3.49
C ALA A 81 6.59 5.92 4.70
N ARG A 82 5.39 5.37 4.52
CA ARG A 82 4.42 5.14 5.58
C ARG A 82 4.33 3.66 5.88
N LEU A 83 4.30 3.32 7.17
CA LEU A 83 4.03 1.96 7.61
C LEU A 83 2.59 1.57 7.22
N ILE A 84 2.44 0.49 6.46
CA ILE A 84 1.15 -0.11 6.11
C ILE A 84 0.77 -1.15 7.16
N GLY A 85 1.74 -1.96 7.57
CA GLY A 85 1.58 -2.95 8.63
C GLY A 85 2.81 -3.84 8.74
N ARG A 86 2.69 -4.89 9.56
CA ARG A 86 3.77 -5.84 9.82
C ARG A 86 3.34 -7.24 9.43
N ILE A 87 4.30 -8.02 8.96
CA ILE A 87 4.09 -9.41 8.59
C ILE A 87 5.19 -10.28 9.22
N PHE A 88 4.91 -11.57 9.37
CA PHE A 88 5.91 -12.56 9.73
C PHE A 88 6.20 -13.42 8.50
N ARG A 89 7.41 -13.32 7.95
CA ARG A 89 7.86 -14.14 6.82
C ARG A 89 8.94 -15.08 7.32
N ALA A 90 8.69 -16.39 7.25
CA ALA A 90 9.62 -17.41 7.73
C ALA A 90 10.12 -17.16 9.18
N GLY A 91 9.22 -16.68 10.05
CA GLY A 91 9.53 -16.35 11.45
C GLY A 91 10.26 -15.02 11.66
N ILE A 92 10.53 -14.26 10.61
CA ILE A 92 11.15 -12.93 10.67
C ILE A 92 10.04 -11.87 10.60
N GLU A 93 10.03 -10.94 11.55
CA GLU A 93 9.15 -9.77 11.50
C GLU A 93 9.67 -8.77 10.46
N CYS A 94 8.81 -8.43 9.51
CA CYS A 94 9.08 -7.45 8.47
C CYS A 94 8.02 -6.34 8.51
N ASP A 95 8.45 -5.11 8.26
CA ASP A 95 7.57 -3.99 8.01
C ASP A 95 7.22 -3.94 6.52
N VAL A 96 5.93 -3.75 6.22
CA VAL A 96 5.47 -3.42 4.88
C VAL A 96 5.22 -1.92 4.84
N VAL A 97 5.93 -1.23 3.97
CA VAL A 97 5.91 0.23 3.87
C VAL A 97 5.53 0.66 2.47
N GLY A 98 4.83 1.79 2.37
CA GLY A 98 4.39 2.37 1.11
C GLY A 98 4.93 3.78 0.92
N THR A 99 5.39 4.09 -0.28
CA THR A 99 5.86 5.41 -0.68
C THR A 99 5.07 5.87 -1.90
N TYR A 100 4.33 6.97 -1.79
CA TYR A 100 3.76 7.63 -2.96
C TYR A 100 4.90 8.27 -3.78
N LEU A 101 4.97 7.95 -5.08
CA LEU A 101 6.06 8.36 -5.97
C LEU A 101 5.76 9.66 -6.73
N GLY A 102 4.59 10.28 -6.53
CA GLY A 102 4.27 11.55 -7.16
C GLY A 102 5.05 12.72 -6.58
N VAL A 103 5.19 13.76 -7.39
CA VAL A 103 5.72 15.05 -6.94
C VAL A 103 4.72 15.65 -5.96
N VAL A 104 5.17 16.09 -4.79
CA VAL A 104 4.41 17.00 -3.93
C VAL A 104 4.39 18.36 -4.64
N ALA A 105 3.62 18.47 -5.73
CA ALA A 105 3.02 19.74 -6.05
C ALA A 105 1.85 19.84 -5.07
N ASP A 106 1.92 20.75 -4.11
CA ASP A 106 0.83 21.08 -3.21
C ASP A 106 -0.49 21.06 -4.00
N GLU A 107 -1.33 20.06 -3.76
CA GLU A 107 -2.76 20.20 -4.04
C GLU A 107 -3.29 21.13 -2.94
N ASN A 108 -3.10 22.43 -3.18
CA ASN A 108 -3.70 23.54 -2.46
C ASN A 108 -5.14 23.72 -2.92
#